data_AF-A0A3A8A714-F1
#
_entry.id   AF-A0A3A8A714-F1
#
_cell.length_a   1.000
_cell.length_b   1.000
_cell.length_c   1.000
_cell.angle_alpha   90.00
_cell.angle_beta   90.00
_cell.angle_gamma   90.00
#
_symmetry.space_group_name_H-M   'P 1'
#
loop_
_entity.id
_entity.type
_entity.pdbx_description
1 polymer ?
#
loop_
_entity_poly.entity_id
_entity_poly.type
_entity_poly.pdbx_seq_one_letter_code
_entity_poly.pdbx_strand_id
1 'polypeptide(L)'
;MMTSTLIDTNVLLDLLGGGEHAAWSARAMEMAFVSGTIVLSPIVWSELGGMSKAARTLDNALSRLRPVREHLSFDAAFRAGTAHAAYRRQGGNRERTLPDFLIGAHAETSGHVLLTRDPKRYRTYFPDLDIIAPDTHP
;
A
#
# COMPACT_ATOMS: atom_id res chain seq x y z
N MET A 1 6.75 19.10 7.34
CA MET A 1 5.58 18.55 6.61
C MET A 1 5.38 17.14 7.11
N MET A 2 4.24 16.84 7.71
CA MET A 2 3.95 15.46 8.15
C MET A 2 3.49 14.69 6.93
N THR A 3 4.38 13.91 6.33
CA THR A 3 4.08 12.99 5.23
C THR A 3 3.27 11.83 5.78
N SER A 4 1.98 11.76 5.43
CA SER A 4 1.18 10.57 5.69
C SER A 4 1.69 9.40 4.85
N THR A 5 1.62 8.20 5.40
CA THR A 5 2.11 6.98 4.75
C THR A 5 0.96 6.03 4.47
N LEU A 6 0.73 5.71 3.21
CA LEU A 6 -0.21 4.68 2.78
C LEU A 6 0.50 3.32 2.85
N ILE A 7 -0.13 2.35 3.51
CA ILE A 7 0.46 1.02 3.73
C ILE A 7 -0.05 0.04 2.67
N ASP A 8 0.88 -0.59 1.95
CA ASP A 8 0.57 -1.67 1.01
C ASP A 8 0.17 -2.95 1.75
N THR A 9 -0.62 -3.80 1.11
CA THR A 9 -1.14 -5.04 1.68
C THR A 9 -0.02 -5.98 2.08
N ASN A 10 1.05 -6.12 1.27
CA ASN A 10 2.14 -7.05 1.56
C ASN A 10 2.80 -6.80 2.93
N VAL A 11 2.94 -5.55 3.36
CA VAL A 11 3.49 -5.19 4.67
C VAL A 11 2.55 -5.61 5.80
N LEU A 12 1.24 -5.40 5.64
CA LEU A 12 0.25 -5.82 6.64
C LEU A 12 0.15 -7.35 6.72
N LEU A 13 0.30 -8.05 5.60
CA LEU A 13 0.39 -9.52 5.59
C LEU A 13 1.60 -10.01 6.38
N ASP A 14 2.76 -9.38 6.22
CA ASP A 14 3.98 -9.75 6.96
C ASP A 14 3.80 -9.52 8.47
N LEU A 15 3.10 -8.44 8.87
CA LEU A 15 2.85 -8.12 10.29
C LEU A 15 1.83 -9.05 10.94
N LEU A 16 0.79 -9.46 10.20
CA LEU A 16 -0.29 -10.29 10.72
C LEU A 16 0.03 -11.79 10.61
N GLY A 17 0.74 -12.19 9.56
CA GLY A 17 1.05 -13.59 9.25
C GLY A 17 2.49 -14.01 9.59
N GLY A 18 3.41 -13.07 9.79
CA GLY A 18 4.83 -13.35 9.98
C GLY A 18 5.56 -13.65 8.66
N GLY A 19 6.70 -14.34 8.76
CA GLY A 19 7.52 -14.72 7.61
C GLY A 19 8.89 -14.01 7.58
N GLU A 20 9.65 -14.24 6.51
CA GLU A 20 11.02 -13.74 6.38
C GLU A 20 11.13 -12.21 6.42
N HIS A 21 10.09 -11.51 5.94
CA HIS A 21 10.04 -10.06 5.86
C HIS A 21 9.42 -9.39 7.09
N ALA A 22 8.92 -10.16 8.07
CA ALA A 22 8.20 -9.61 9.22
C ALA A 22 9.03 -8.62 10.04
N ALA A 23 10.33 -8.90 10.23
CA ALA A 23 11.22 -8.01 10.98
C ALA A 23 11.40 -6.65 10.28
N TRP A 24 11.60 -6.67 8.96
CA TRP A 24 11.72 -5.45 8.16
C TRP A 24 10.39 -4.68 8.16
N SER A 25 9.27 -5.37 7.89
CA SER A 25 7.93 -4.78 7.86
C SER A 25 7.55 -4.14 9.21
N ALA A 26 7.92 -4.76 10.33
CA ALA A 26 7.73 -4.19 11.67
C ALA A 26 8.52 -2.91 11.89
N ARG A 27 9.81 -2.90 11.54
CA ARG A 27 10.66 -1.72 11.66
C ARG A 27 10.18 -0.58 10.75
N ALA A 28 9.86 -0.88 9.50
CA ALA A 28 9.39 0.12 8.54
C ALA A 28 8.04 0.71 8.95
N MET A 29 7.12 -0.12 9.46
CA MET A 29 5.85 0.33 10.04
C MET A 29 6.06 1.23 11.25
N GLU A 30 6.98 0.87 12.16
CA GLU A 30 7.32 1.70 13.32
C GLU A 30 7.86 3.06 12.90
N MET A 31 8.79 3.09 11.92
CA MET A 31 9.31 4.34 11.37
C MET A 31 8.21 5.20 10.73
N ALA A 32 7.32 4.61 9.94
CA ALA A 32 6.17 5.31 9.35
C ALA A 32 5.24 5.88 10.43
N PHE A 33 4.95 5.09 11.47
CA PHE A 33 4.08 5.48 12.58
C PHE A 33 4.66 6.64 13.40
N VAL A 34 5.98 6.64 13.63
CA VAL A 34 6.68 7.75 14.29
C VAL A 34 6.73 8.99 13.41
N SER A 35 6.82 8.82 12.09
CA SER A 35 6.96 9.92 11.13
C SER A 35 5.64 10.67 10.85
N GLY A 36 4.50 10.01 11.03
CA GLY A 36 3.20 10.66 10.83
C GLY A 36 2.02 9.70 10.73
N THR A 37 0.97 10.17 10.05
CA THR A 37 -0.30 9.47 9.93
C THR A 37 -0.17 8.22 9.07
N ILE A 38 -0.70 7.10 9.56
CA ILE A 38 -0.87 5.86 8.80
C ILE A 38 -2.20 5.90 8.04
N VAL A 39 -2.15 5.63 6.74
CA VAL A 39 -3.32 5.63 5.85
C VAL A 39 -3.59 4.23 5.32
N LEU A 40 -4.87 3.85 5.28
CA LEU A 40 -5.37 2.64 4.66
C LEU A 40 -6.34 2.96 3.53
N SER A 41 -6.07 2.35 2.37
CA SER A 41 -6.97 2.36 1.23
C SER A 41 -8.06 1.28 1.37
N PRO A 42 -9.29 1.48 0.86
CA PRO A 42 -10.31 0.44 0.79
C PRO A 42 -9.85 -0.78 -0.03
N ILE A 43 -8.88 -0.59 -0.93
CA ILE A 43 -8.29 -1.68 -1.72
C ILE A 43 -7.48 -2.61 -0.82
N VAL A 44 -6.58 -2.04 -0.01
CA VAL A 44 -5.80 -2.77 0.99
C VAL A 44 -6.74 -3.46 1.99
N TRP A 45 -7.76 -2.74 2.45
CA TRP A 45 -8.78 -3.31 3.33
C TRP A 45 -9.50 -4.53 2.72
N SER A 46 -9.80 -4.47 1.41
CA SER A 46 -10.46 -5.56 0.70
C SER A 46 -9.59 -6.81 0.57
N GLU A 47 -8.28 -6.64 0.39
CA GLU A 47 -7.34 -7.77 0.27
C GLU A 47 -7.14 -8.46 1.63
N LEU A 48 -7.10 -7.69 2.71
CA LEU A 48 -7.06 -8.23 4.08
C LEU A 48 -8.36 -8.93 4.48
N GLY A 49 -9.47 -8.66 3.79
CA GLY A 49 -10.78 -9.26 4.06
C GLY A 49 -10.76 -10.79 4.02
N GLY A 50 -9.87 -11.40 3.23
CA GLY A 50 -9.70 -12.85 3.19
C GLY A 50 -9.04 -13.46 4.42
N MET A 51 -8.35 -12.66 5.25
CA MET A 51 -7.63 -13.14 6.43
C MET A 51 -8.49 -13.29 7.67
N SER A 52 -9.69 -12.71 7.68
CA SER A 52 -10.52 -12.67 8.87
C SER A 52 -11.98 -12.97 8.57
N LYS A 53 -12.63 -13.67 9.51
CA LYS A 53 -14.07 -13.96 9.42
C LYS A 53 -14.94 -12.71 9.64
N ALA A 54 -14.38 -11.62 10.17
CA ALA A 54 -15.11 -10.39 10.44
C ALA A 54 -14.20 -9.15 10.38
N ALA A 55 -14.70 -8.07 9.76
CA ALA A 55 -14.00 -6.79 9.68
C ALA A 55 -13.58 -6.24 11.05
N ARG A 56 -14.40 -6.44 12.09
CA ARG A 56 -14.10 -6.00 13.46
C ARG A 56 -12.83 -6.63 14.04
N THR A 57 -12.52 -7.87 13.67
CA THR A 57 -11.29 -8.53 14.14
C THR A 57 -10.06 -7.86 13.52
N LEU A 58 -10.14 -7.49 12.24
CA LEU A 58 -9.08 -6.75 11.57
C LEU A 58 -8.95 -5.32 12.13
N ASP A 59 -10.08 -4.65 12.42
CA ASP A 59 -10.10 -3.34 13.10
C ASP A 59 -9.32 -3.41 14.42
N ASN A 60 -9.60 -4.41 15.25
CA ASN A 60 -8.97 -4.58 16.54
C ASN A 60 -7.46 -4.84 16.40
N ALA A 61 -7.06 -5.69 15.45
CA ALA A 61 -5.65 -6.00 15.19
C ALA A 61 -4.85 -4.75 14.80
N LEU A 62 -5.45 -3.85 14.02
CA LEU A 62 -4.79 -2.63 13.51
C LEU A 62 -5.05 -1.40 14.39
N SER A 63 -5.83 -1.52 15.46
CA SER A 63 -6.28 -0.39 16.30
C SER A 63 -5.14 0.45 16.89
N ARG A 64 -4.00 -0.18 17.21
CA ARG A 64 -2.81 0.51 17.73
C ARG A 64 -2.21 1.51 16.74
N LEU A 65 -2.34 1.24 15.44
CA LEU A 65 -1.84 2.11 14.37
C LEU A 65 -2.72 3.35 14.17
N ARG A 66 -3.95 3.35 14.72
CA ARG A 66 -4.98 4.38 14.51
C ARG A 66 -5.06 4.85 13.04
N PRO A 67 -5.20 3.91 12.09
CA PRO A 67 -5.10 4.24 10.68
C PRO A 67 -6.27 5.15 10.25
N VAL A 68 -5.97 6.15 9.43
CA VAL A 68 -6.98 6.91 8.69
C VAL A 68 -7.40 6.07 7.49
N ARG A 69 -8.70 5.80 7.39
CA ARG A 69 -9.29 5.12 6.22
C ARG A 69 -9.70 6.18 5.22
N GLU A 70 -9.03 6.23 4.09
CA GLU A 70 -9.33 7.19 3.05
C GLU A 70 -10.14 6.55 1.93
N HIS A 71 -11.04 7.31 1.32
CA HIS A 71 -11.77 6.86 0.14
C HIS A 71 -10.86 6.93 -1.09
N LEU A 72 -11.07 6.02 -2.05
CA LEU A 72 -10.41 6.15 -3.34
C LEU A 72 -11.15 7.20 -4.20
N SER A 73 -10.45 8.26 -4.58
CA SER A 73 -11.00 9.29 -5.47
C SER A 73 -11.16 8.79 -6.92
N PHE A 74 -12.03 9.45 -7.70
CA PHE A 74 -12.14 9.15 -9.13
C PHE A 74 -10.85 9.49 -9.89
N ASP A 75 -10.11 10.52 -9.47
CA ASP A 75 -8.81 10.87 -10.05
C ASP A 75 -7.79 9.75 -9.83
N ALA A 76 -7.73 9.19 -8.62
CA ALA A 76 -6.90 8.02 -8.31
C ALA A 76 -7.32 6.80 -9.17
N ALA A 77 -8.62 6.54 -9.29
CA ALA A 77 -9.13 5.44 -10.11
C ALA A 77 -8.78 5.60 -11.60
N PHE A 78 -8.90 6.81 -12.15
CA PHE A 78 -8.53 7.13 -13.53
C PHE A 78 -7.02 6.99 -13.76
N ARG A 79 -6.21 7.48 -12.80
CA ARG A 79 -4.75 7.37 -12.83
C ARG A 79 -4.29 5.92 -12.79
N ALA A 80 -4.93 5.08 -11.98
CA ALA A 80 -4.72 3.64 -11.95
C ALA A 80 -5.07 2.97 -13.28
N GLY A 81 -6.22 3.33 -13.88
CA GLY A 81 -6.64 2.82 -15.18
C GLY A 81 -5.66 3.15 -16.30
N THR A 82 -5.13 4.37 -16.31
CA THR A 82 -4.10 4.82 -17.26
C THR A 82 -2.81 4.02 -17.11
N ALA A 83 -2.34 3.85 -15.87
CA ALA A 83 -1.16 3.05 -15.56
C ALA A 83 -1.32 1.57 -15.96
N HIS A 84 -2.47 0.97 -15.63
CA HIS A 84 -2.80 -0.40 -15.99
C HIS A 84 -2.89 -0.59 -17.51
N ALA A 85 -3.48 0.36 -18.24
CA ALA A 85 -3.52 0.33 -19.69
C ALA A 85 -2.10 0.41 -20.31
N ALA A 86 -1.20 1.21 -19.75
CA ALA A 86 0.21 1.26 -20.16
C ALA A 86 0.92 -0.09 -19.91
N TYR A 87 0.72 -0.69 -18.73
CA TYR A 87 1.24 -2.03 -18.41
C TYR A 87 0.78 -3.10 -19.42
N ARG A 88 -0.52 -3.11 -19.75
CA ARG A 88 -1.08 -4.07 -20.71
C ARG A 88 -0.50 -3.91 -22.11
N ARG A 89 -0.23 -2.68 -22.56
CA ARG A 89 0.39 -2.41 -23.88
C ARG A 89 1.84 -2.89 -23.95
N GLN A 90 2.55 -2.93 -22.83
CA GLN A 90 3.95 -3.38 -22.74
C GLN A 90 4.09 -4.90 -22.58
N GLY A 91 3.04 -5.68 -22.85
CA GLY A 91 3.09 -7.15 -22.75
C GLY A 91 2.95 -7.67 -21.31
N GLY A 92 2.36 -6.88 -20.40
CA GLY A 92 2.10 -7.31 -19.03
C GLY A 92 1.33 -8.64 -18.94
N ASN A 93 1.90 -9.62 -18.25
CA ASN A 93 1.26 -10.92 -18.00
C ASN A 93 -0.06 -10.80 -17.22
N ARG A 94 -0.93 -11.81 -17.37
CA ARG A 94 -2.24 -11.91 -16.68
C ARG A 94 -2.15 -11.97 -15.15
N GLU A 95 -0.97 -12.18 -14.58
CA GLU A 95 -0.79 -12.42 -13.15
C GLU A 95 -0.88 -11.15 -12.29
N ARG A 96 -0.67 -9.96 -12.85
CA ARG A 96 -0.67 -8.73 -12.05
C ARG A 96 -2.06 -8.11 -11.99
N THR A 97 -2.49 -7.81 -10.76
CA THR A 97 -3.86 -7.44 -10.45
C THR A 97 -4.04 -5.92 -10.49
N LEU A 98 -5.24 -5.47 -10.87
CA LEU A 98 -5.66 -4.06 -10.84
C LEU A 98 -5.50 -3.38 -9.44
N PRO A 99 -5.72 -4.06 -8.29
CA PRO A 99 -5.48 -3.53 -6.95
C PRO A 99 -4.17 -2.77 -6.77
N ASP A 100 -3.06 -3.31 -7.26
CA ASP A 100 -1.76 -2.66 -7.09
C ASP A 100 -1.67 -1.29 -7.78
N PHE A 101 -2.30 -1.16 -8.95
CA PHE A 101 -2.37 0.13 -9.65
C PHE A 101 -3.28 1.11 -8.89
N LEU A 102 -4.35 0.62 -8.26
CA LEU A 102 -5.22 1.45 -7.44
C LEU A 102 -4.52 1.93 -6.16
N ILE A 103 -3.71 1.08 -5.53
CA ILE A 103 -2.90 1.43 -4.35
C ILE A 103 -1.87 2.51 -4.71
N GLY A 104 -1.09 2.28 -5.77
CA GLY A 104 -0.08 3.24 -6.23
C GLY A 104 -0.68 4.58 -6.63
N ALA A 105 -1.79 4.56 -7.36
CA ALA A 105 -2.48 5.78 -7.76
C ALA A 105 -3.10 6.52 -6.57
N HIS A 106 -3.64 5.81 -5.57
CA HIS A 106 -4.16 6.44 -4.35
C HIS A 106 -3.03 7.22 -3.65
N ALA A 107 -1.88 6.57 -3.44
CA ALA A 107 -0.75 7.20 -2.78
C ALA A 107 -0.23 8.41 -3.56
N GLU A 108 -0.02 8.28 -4.88
CA GLU A 108 0.51 9.37 -5.73
C GLU A 108 -0.45 10.57 -5.78
N THR A 109 -1.73 10.33 -6.04
CA THR A 109 -2.72 11.42 -6.20
C THR A 109 -3.04 12.14 -4.89
N SER A 110 -2.87 11.47 -3.75
CA SER A 110 -3.15 12.03 -2.42
C SER A 110 -1.88 12.56 -1.74
N GLY A 111 -0.72 12.46 -2.39
CA GLY A 111 0.56 12.95 -1.88
C GLY A 111 1.08 12.17 -0.67
N HIS A 112 0.78 10.88 -0.60
CA HIS A 112 1.29 10.00 0.45
C HIS A 112 2.61 9.36 0.05
N VAL A 113 3.43 9.04 1.06
CA VAL A 113 4.50 8.06 0.90
C VAL A 113 3.87 6.67 0.86
N LEU A 114 4.34 5.78 -0.01
CA LEU A 114 3.92 4.38 -0.04
C LEU A 114 4.93 3.51 0.73
N LEU A 115 4.45 2.76 1.72
CA LEU A 115 5.23 1.70 2.36
C LEU A 115 4.90 0.35 1.70
N THR A 116 5.87 -0.27 1.03
CA THR A 116 5.69 -1.56 0.33
C THR A 116 6.98 -2.38 0.32
N ARG A 117 6.85 -3.71 0.29
CA ARG A 117 7.97 -4.62 0.05
C ARG A 117 8.38 -4.71 -1.43
N ASP A 118 7.48 -4.39 -2.36
CA ASP A 118 7.64 -4.67 -3.79
C ASP A 118 7.65 -3.39 -4.65
N PRO A 119 8.68 -2.53 -4.56
CA PRO A 119 8.65 -1.16 -5.09
C PRO A 119 8.74 -1.06 -6.62
N LYS A 120 9.31 -2.07 -7.28
CA LYS A 120 9.74 -2.00 -8.69
C LYS A 120 8.61 -1.53 -9.62
N ARG A 121 7.40 -2.04 -9.44
CA ARG A 121 6.25 -1.68 -10.28
C ARG A 121 5.76 -0.27 -9.97
N TYR A 122 5.70 0.10 -8.70
CA TYR A 122 5.24 1.42 -8.30
C TYR A 122 6.13 2.49 -8.94
N ARG A 123 7.46 2.34 -8.85
CA ARG A 123 8.42 3.23 -9.54
C ARG A 123 8.28 3.26 -11.05
N THR A 124 7.82 2.16 -11.67
CA THR A 124 7.65 2.11 -13.14
C THR A 124 6.47 2.93 -13.60
N TYR A 125 5.36 2.91 -12.85
CA TYR A 125 4.09 3.49 -13.28
C TYR A 125 3.66 4.74 -12.52
N PHE A 126 4.33 5.05 -11.41
CA PHE A 126 4.11 6.19 -10.52
C PHE A 126 5.48 6.77 -10.13
N PRO A 127 6.20 7.42 -11.08
CA PRO A 127 7.59 7.83 -10.89
C PRO A 127 7.76 8.94 -9.85
N ASP A 128 6.71 9.73 -9.59
CA ASP A 128 6.70 10.81 -8.61
C ASP A 128 6.28 10.33 -7.21
N LEU A 129 6.00 9.04 -7.05
CA LEU A 129 5.60 8.46 -5.77
C LEU A 129 6.83 8.18 -4.89
N ASP A 130 6.85 8.80 -3.71
CA ASP A 130 7.81 8.49 -2.66
C ASP A 130 7.54 7.09 -2.07
N ILE A 131 8.60 6.27 -1.96
CA ILE A 131 8.46 4.86 -1.56
C ILE A 131 9.47 4.48 -0.47
N ILE A 132 8.93 3.97 0.64
CA ILE A 132 9.67 3.22 1.67
C ILE A 132 9.64 1.73 1.29
N ALA A 133 10.80 1.16 1.02
CA ALA A 133 10.96 -0.24 0.62
C ALA A 133 12.32 -0.79 1.09
N PRO A 134 12.53 -2.13 1.07
CA PRO A 134 13.75 -2.73 1.62
C PRO A 134 15.05 -2.25 0.96
N ASP A 135 14.98 -1.86 -0.32
CA ASP A 135 16.13 -1.39 -1.08
C ASP A 135 16.51 0.08 -0.80
N THR A 136 15.58 0.87 -0.27
CA THR A 136 15.83 2.27 0.15
C THR A 136 15.96 2.43 1.66
N HIS A 137 15.35 1.52 2.44
CA HIS A 137 15.29 1.56 3.90
C HIS A 137 15.58 0.15 4.47
N PRO A 138 16.84 -0.31 4.46
CA PRO A 138 17.22 -1.65 4.90
C PRO A 138 17.17 -1.86 6.43
#